data_AF-A0AAW9EBJ6-F1
#
_entry.id   AF-A0AAW9EBJ6-F1
#
_cell.length_a   1.000
_cell.length_b   1.000
_cell.length_c   1.000
_cell.angle_alpha   90.00
_cell.angle_beta   90.00
_cell.angle_gamma   90.00
#
_symmetry.space_group_name_H-M   'P 1'
#
loop_
_entity.id
_entity.type
_entity.pdbx_description
1 polymer ?
#
loop_
_entity_poly.entity_id
_entity_poly.type
_entity_poly.pdbx_seq_one_letter_code
_entity_poly.pdbx_strand_id
1 'polypeptide(L)'
;PDLPSRLKRIYAGVSEIITQFSPDVFSVEQVFMAKNADSALKLGQARGVAILAAVNNDLPVFEYAARQVKQSVVGTGGADKSQVQHM
;
A
#
# COMPACT_ATOMS: atom_id res chain seq x y z
N PRO A 1 -17.35 -6.25 -10.21
CA PRO A 1 -17.77 -5.74 -8.88
C PRO A 1 -17.63 -4.22 -8.86
N ASP A 2 -18.60 -3.53 -8.27
CA ASP A 2 -18.60 -2.08 -8.06
C ASP A 2 -17.50 -1.65 -7.08
N LEU A 3 -17.19 -0.35 -7.06
CA LEU A 3 -16.12 0.21 -6.25
C LEU A 3 -16.33 -0.02 -4.74
N PRO A 4 -17.50 0.29 -4.13
CA PRO A 4 -17.76 -0.02 -2.72
C PRO A 4 -17.49 -1.49 -2.35
N SER A 5 -17.98 -2.43 -3.14
CA SER A 5 -17.73 -3.87 -2.90
C SER A 5 -16.25 -4.22 -2.97
N ARG A 6 -15.49 -3.60 -3.86
CA ARG A 6 -14.03 -3.79 -3.96
C ARG A 6 -13.30 -3.23 -2.74
N LEU A 7 -13.71 -2.06 -2.25
CA LEU A 7 -13.14 -1.46 -1.04
C LEU A 7 -13.40 -2.33 0.19
N LYS A 8 -14.63 -2.86 0.35
CA LYS A 8 -14.94 -3.81 1.43
C LYS A 8 -14.02 -5.05 1.39
N ARG A 9 -13.75 -5.59 0.20
CA ARG A 9 -12.83 -6.73 0.03
C ARG A 9 -11.40 -6.40 0.46
N ILE A 10 -10.91 -5.19 0.12
CA ILE A 10 -9.58 -4.74 0.55
C ILE A 10 -9.53 -4.64 2.08
N TYR A 11 -10.52 -3.99 2.71
CA TYR A 11 -10.58 -3.89 4.17
C TYR A 11 -10.54 -5.26 4.84
N ALA A 12 -11.42 -6.16 4.41
CA ALA A 12 -11.55 -7.49 4.99
C ALA A 12 -10.25 -8.30 4.83
N GLY A 13 -9.69 -8.34 3.62
CA GLY A 13 -8.46 -9.09 3.35
C GLY A 13 -7.25 -8.54 4.10
N VAL A 14 -7.09 -7.21 4.17
CA VAL A 14 -5.99 -6.61 4.95
C VAL A 14 -6.14 -6.90 6.45
N SER A 15 -7.37 -6.76 6.99
CA SER A 15 -7.65 -7.06 8.40
C SER A 15 -7.41 -8.53 8.74
N GLU A 16 -7.78 -9.44 7.84
CA GLU A 16 -7.53 -10.88 7.97
C GLU A 16 -6.03 -11.18 8.07
N ILE A 17 -5.22 -10.60 7.17
CA ILE A 17 -3.77 -10.77 7.17
C ILE A 17 -3.15 -10.19 8.45
N ILE A 18 -3.58 -9.01 8.90
CA ILE A 18 -3.10 -8.41 10.16
C ILE A 18 -3.42 -9.33 11.34
N THR A 19 -4.65 -9.85 11.42
CA THR A 19 -5.05 -10.76 12.51
C THR A 19 -4.25 -12.06 12.47
N GLN A 20 -4.05 -12.62 11.28
CA GLN A 20 -3.36 -13.89 11.09
C GLN A 20 -1.89 -13.82 11.48
N PHE A 21 -1.19 -12.75 11.10
CA PHE A 21 0.26 -12.64 11.28
C PHE A 21 0.68 -11.75 12.45
N SER A 22 -0.24 -10.96 13.02
CA SER A 22 0.01 -10.03 14.13
C SER A 22 1.31 -9.22 13.99
N PRO A 23 1.50 -8.46 12.88
CA PRO A 23 2.74 -7.73 12.68
C PRO A 23 2.85 -6.51 13.61
N ASP A 24 4.07 -6.12 13.93
CA ASP A 24 4.33 -4.94 14.78
C ASP A 24 4.11 -3.60 14.06
N VAL A 25 4.19 -3.59 12.73
CA VAL A 25 4.13 -2.37 11.92
C VAL A 25 3.44 -2.60 10.58
N PHE A 26 2.82 -1.55 10.03
CA PHE A 26 2.28 -1.54 8.68
C PHE A 26 3.02 -0.50 7.82
N SER A 27 3.64 -0.95 6.73
CA SER A 27 4.41 -0.09 5.82
C SER A 27 3.70 0.05 4.47
N VAL A 28 3.59 1.27 3.96
CA VAL A 28 2.90 1.55 2.68
C VAL A 28 3.62 2.60 1.83
N GLU A 29 3.51 2.49 0.52
CA GLU A 29 4.07 3.50 -0.39
C GLU A 29 3.26 4.81 -0.33
N GLN A 30 3.96 5.95 -0.38
CA GLN A 30 3.38 7.27 -0.59
C GLN A 30 2.86 7.40 -2.02
N VAL A 31 1.64 7.91 -2.19
CA VAL A 31 1.08 8.16 -3.52
C VAL A 31 1.71 9.43 -4.09
N PHE A 32 2.29 9.34 -5.29
CA PHE A 32 2.77 10.50 -6.03
C PHE A 32 1.70 11.00 -7.02
N MET A 33 1.89 12.22 -7.51
CA MET A 33 1.03 12.90 -8.49
C MET A 33 0.76 12.00 -9.70
N ALA A 34 -0.47 11.49 -9.79
CA ALA A 34 -0.89 10.61 -10.88
C ALA A 34 -1.26 11.44 -12.12
N LYS A 35 -0.93 10.92 -13.31
CA LYS A 35 -1.25 11.58 -14.59
C LYS A 35 -2.77 11.71 -14.85
N ASN A 36 -3.58 10.84 -14.25
CA ASN A 36 -5.03 10.81 -14.43
C ASN A 36 -5.75 10.86 -13.08
N ALA A 37 -6.57 11.91 -12.88
CA ALA A 37 -7.26 12.19 -11.63
C ALA A 37 -8.27 11.12 -11.21
N ASP A 38 -9.01 10.53 -12.15
CA ASP A 38 -9.99 9.48 -11.85
C ASP A 38 -9.30 8.20 -11.34
N SER A 39 -8.21 7.80 -11.99
CA SER A 39 -7.40 6.68 -11.50
C SER A 39 -6.73 6.98 -10.15
N ALA A 40 -6.30 8.23 -9.93
CA ALA A 40 -5.70 8.68 -8.69
C ALA A 40 -6.68 8.57 -7.53
N LEU A 41 -7.93 8.98 -7.75
CA LEU A 41 -8.97 8.96 -6.75
C LEU A 41 -9.32 7.53 -6.35
N LYS A 42 -9.49 6.62 -7.32
CA LYS A 42 -9.75 5.19 -7.07
C LYS A 42 -8.61 4.52 -6.31
N LEU A 43 -7.36 4.83 -6.66
CA LEU A 43 -6.18 4.33 -5.96
C LEU A 43 -6.10 4.88 -4.53
N GLY A 44 -6.35 6.19 -4.36
CA GLY A 44 -6.38 6.85 -3.06
C GLY A 44 -7.42 6.25 -2.12
N GLN A 45 -8.63 5.96 -2.62
CA GLN A 45 -9.67 5.27 -1.86
C GLN A 45 -9.24 3.87 -1.41
N ALA A 46 -8.67 3.08 -2.31
CA ALA A 46 -8.17 1.73 -1.98
C ALA A 46 -7.05 1.78 -0.93
N ARG A 47 -6.10 2.70 -1.08
CA ARG A 47 -5.02 2.92 -0.10
C ARG A 47 -5.56 3.36 1.24
N GLY A 48 -6.47 4.34 1.27
CA GLY A 48 -7.07 4.85 2.49
C GLY A 48 -7.75 3.74 3.29
N VAL A 49 -8.43 2.82 2.59
CA VAL A 49 -9.06 1.65 3.23
C VAL A 49 -8.03 0.69 3.83
N ALA A 50 -6.91 0.44 3.15
CA ALA A 50 -5.84 -0.41 3.70
C ALA A 50 -5.18 0.21 4.94
N ILE A 51 -4.92 1.52 4.93
CA ILE A 51 -4.38 2.26 6.09
C ILE A 51 -5.39 2.24 7.25
N LEU A 52 -6.68 2.46 6.96
CA LEU A 52 -7.72 2.39 7.98
C LEU A 52 -7.79 1.00 8.63
N ALA A 53 -7.66 -0.06 7.84
CA ALA A 53 -7.61 -1.42 8.36
C ALA A 53 -6.42 -1.62 9.32
N ALA A 54 -5.25 -1.08 8.99
CA ALA A 54 -4.08 -1.11 9.87
C ALA A 54 -4.30 -0.37 11.19
N VAL A 55 -4.76 0.88 11.12
CA VAL A 55 -4.99 1.71 12.32
C VAL A 55 -6.10 1.15 13.21
N ASN A 56 -7.14 0.55 12.63
CA ASN A 56 -8.20 -0.12 13.40
C ASN A 56 -7.72 -1.37 14.16
N ASN A 57 -6.55 -1.90 13.82
CA ASN A 57 -5.90 -3.00 14.52
C ASN A 57 -4.72 -2.50 15.39
N ASP A 58 -4.67 -1.20 15.68
CA ASP A 58 -3.63 -0.55 16.50
C ASP A 58 -2.19 -0.68 15.96
N LEU A 59 -2.03 -0.91 14.65
CA LEU A 59 -0.72 -0.96 14.02
C LEU A 59 -0.18 0.45 13.72
N PRO A 60 1.07 0.76 14.09
CA PRO A 60 1.74 1.97 13.62
C PRO A 60 1.95 1.88 12.09
N VAL A 61 1.55 2.95 11.40
CA VAL A 61 1.63 3.06 9.94
C VAL A 61 2.80 3.93 9.53
N PHE A 62 3.65 3.42 8.64
CA PHE A 62 4.80 4.15 8.08
C PHE A 62 4.66 4.28 6.56
N GLU A 63 4.98 5.47 6.05
CA GLU A 63 4.88 5.78 4.64
C GLU A 63 6.26 6.05 4.01
N TYR A 64 6.52 5.48 2.83
CA TYR A 64 7.80 5.61 2.14
C TYR A 64 7.63 6.07 0.69
N ALA A 65 8.52 6.91 0.21
CA ALA A 65 8.55 7.26 -1.21
C ALA A 65 9.00 6.06 -2.05
N ALA A 66 8.42 5.88 -3.25
CA ALA A 66 8.79 4.81 -4.17
C ALA A 66 10.30 4.74 -4.45
N ARG A 67 10.97 5.89 -4.53
CA ARG A 67 12.44 5.98 -4.67
C ARG A 67 13.18 5.41 -3.48
N GLN A 68 12.70 5.64 -2.25
CA GLN A 68 13.30 5.07 -1.04
C GLN A 68 13.15 3.55 -1.03
N VAL A 69 11.97 3.04 -1.37
CA VAL A 69 11.73 1.58 -1.48
C VAL A 69 12.69 0.95 -2.48
N LYS A 70 12.79 1.52 -3.69
CA LYS A 70 13.71 1.02 -4.73
C LYS A 70 15.18 1.10 -4.32
N GLN A 71 15.57 2.18 -3.65
CA GLN A 71 16.92 2.35 -3.12
C GLN A 71 17.26 1.28 -2.09
N SER A 72 16.33 0.96 -1.18
CA SER A 72 16.52 -0.03 -0.13
C SER A 72 16.55 -1.47 -0.65
N VAL A 73 15.75 -1.78 -1.68
CA VAL A 73 15.64 -3.15 -2.21
C VAL A 73 16.73 -3.45 -3.24
N VAL A 74 16.98 -2.55 -4.20
CA VAL A 74 17.85 -2.81 -5.38
C VAL A 74 19.19 -2.08 -5.26
N GLY A 75 19.32 -1.10 -4.37
CA GLY A 75 20.50 -0.23 -4.27
C GLY A 75 20.43 1.02 -5.16
N THR A 76 19.34 1.24 -5.88
CA THR A 76 19.11 2.47 -6.66
C THR A 76 17.64 2.89 -6.68
N GLY A 77 17.35 4.16 -6.36
CA GLY A 77 16.00 4.72 -6.43
C GLY A 77 15.38 4.75 -7.84
N GLY A 78 16.19 4.53 -8.88
CA GLY A 78 15.77 4.48 -10.28
C GLY A 78 15.36 3.10 -10.79
N ALA A 79 15.35 2.07 -9.94
CA ALA A 79 15.15 0.69 -10.38
C ALA A 79 13.86 0.47 -11.18
N ASP A 80 13.96 -0.37 -12.21
CA ASP A 80 12.81 -0.85 -12.97
C ASP A 80 12.07 -1.99 -12.25
N LYS A 81 10.92 -2.40 -12.80
CA LYS A 81 10.06 -3.41 -12.18
C LYS A 81 10.70 -4.80 -12.15
N SER A 82 11.45 -5.18 -13.19
CA SER A 82 12.14 -6.47 -13.25
C SER A 82 13.27 -6.56 -12.22
N GLN A 83 14.00 -5.47 -12.01
CA GLN A 83 15.05 -5.38 -11.01
C GLN A 83 14.50 -5.55 -9.59
N VAL A 84 13.39 -4.89 -9.27
CA VAL A 84 12.74 -5.04 -7.96
C VAL A 84 12.22 -6.47 -7.75
N GLN A 85 11.71 -7.13 -8.79
CA GLN A 85 11.20 -8.50 -8.69
C GLN A 85 12.29 -9.56 -8.52
N HIS A 86 13.51 -9.31 -9.00
CA HIS A 86 14.63 -10.24 -8.91
C HIS A 86 15.29 -10.27 -7.51
N MET A 87 15.03 -9.23 -6.69
CA MET A 87 15.54 -9.14 -5.32
C MET A 87 14.58 -9.83 -4.34
#